data_AF-A0A6J1TC27-F1
#
_entry.id   AF-A0A6J1TC27-F1
#
_cell.length_a   1.000
_cell.length_b   1.000
_cell.length_c   1.000
_cell.angle_alpha   90.00
_cell.angle_beta   90.00
_cell.angle_gamma   90.00
#
_symmetry.space_group_name_H-M   'P 1'
#
loop_
_entity.id
_entity.type
_entity.pdbx_description
1 polymer ?
#
loop_
_entity_poly.entity_id
_entity_poly.type
_entity_poly.pdbx_seq_one_letter_code
_entity_poly.pdbx_strand_id
1 'polypeptide(L)'
;MKLSGYLERRLEEVCPPKGARLSRRAFNVLQGTRVSVVVSGAVALLAIVDCFTKESYLAASLGIRFLTGILSCIVAQGVYVYRREGMRRVLGDMAAVAQRLEANADDDAQASMARAARRCARLQRLYGAYSVMVVASVLFPTLSSGSLSMPVWPRPEHTPEPRVAAAAALASQVITGTCCPIAFYTLVGLMVVTQQACGALYRAAGAEVQAVRAPEALLDCARLHGRLSAAAALLDRLTSDVMVLLLSAVLLLPIQGMYDIVQGHIDAYLLSSFPIILVVFVPICISGQGLSDASELVGLRAYQGRWPAEAPEHRRVRAFVMLRASRPACITCRGLGALGLPVCESVLKSWFSYLQMLLNLSNKTAHATD
;
A
#
# COMPACT_ATOMS: atom_id res chain seq x y z
N MET A 1 26.36 -8.05 -5.74
CA MET A 1 26.05 -9.51 -5.74
C MET A 1 26.71 -10.32 -4.62
N LYS A 2 27.87 -9.93 -4.04
CA LYS A 2 28.52 -10.68 -2.94
C LYS A 2 27.79 -10.68 -1.57
N LEU A 3 26.87 -9.74 -1.34
CA LEU A 3 26.12 -9.63 -0.07
C LEU A 3 25.00 -10.69 0.10
N SER A 4 24.46 -11.21 -1.01
CA SER A 4 23.39 -12.23 -1.00
C SER A 4 23.91 -13.56 -0.47
N GLY A 5 25.11 -13.98 -0.89
CA GLY A 5 25.72 -15.24 -0.46
C GLY A 5 26.21 -15.22 0.99
N TYR A 6 26.53 -14.05 1.54
CA TYR A 6 26.92 -13.93 2.96
C TYR A 6 25.71 -14.01 3.91
N LEU A 7 24.55 -13.50 3.47
CA LEU A 7 23.32 -13.57 4.25
C LEU A 7 22.67 -14.96 4.23
N GLU A 8 22.82 -15.72 3.15
CA GLU A 8 22.34 -17.11 3.08
C GLU A 8 23.13 -18.03 4.02
N ARG A 9 24.45 -17.90 4.10
CA ARG A 9 25.28 -18.71 5.01
C ARG A 9 24.98 -18.45 6.49
N ARG A 10 24.74 -17.19 6.86
CA ARG A 10 24.38 -16.80 8.24
C ARG A 10 22.98 -17.28 8.66
N LEU A 11 22.08 -17.56 7.71
CA LEU A 11 20.75 -18.11 7.98
C LEU A 11 20.77 -19.64 8.14
N GLU A 12 21.72 -20.33 7.51
CA GLU A 12 21.90 -21.78 7.66
C GLU A 12 22.58 -22.17 8.98
N GLU A 13 23.39 -21.29 9.58
CA GLU A 13 24.05 -21.54 10.86
C GLU A 13 23.12 -21.50 12.09
N VAL A 14 21.93 -20.92 11.98
CA VAL A 14 21.05 -20.63 13.14
C VAL A 14 19.91 -21.65 13.33
N CYS A 15 19.64 -22.53 12.35
CA CYS A 15 18.50 -23.46 12.41
C CYS A 15 18.87 -24.91 12.07
N PRO A 16 18.48 -25.92 12.88
CA PRO A 16 18.79 -27.32 12.59
C PRO A 16 18.12 -27.81 11.29
N PRO A 17 18.82 -28.59 10.45
CA PRO A 17 18.45 -28.86 9.04
C PRO A 17 17.19 -29.71 8.86
N LYS A 18 16.73 -30.40 9.91
CA LYS A 18 15.53 -31.27 9.86
C LYS A 18 14.23 -30.49 10.15
N GLY A 19 14.26 -29.45 10.97
CA GLY A 19 13.11 -28.59 11.25
C GLY A 19 12.80 -27.61 10.11
N ALA A 20 13.84 -27.12 9.41
CA ALA A 20 13.69 -26.16 8.32
C ALA A 20 12.98 -26.73 7.08
N ARG A 21 13.08 -28.05 6.82
CA ARG A 21 12.36 -28.69 5.70
C ARG A 21 10.89 -28.92 6.01
N LEU A 22 10.56 -29.27 7.26
CA LEU A 22 9.17 -29.46 7.69
C LEU A 22 8.46 -28.12 7.83
N SER A 23 9.13 -27.10 8.39
CA SER A 23 8.58 -25.74 8.41
C SER A 23 8.44 -25.17 7.00
N ARG A 24 9.40 -25.38 6.08
CA ARG A 24 9.21 -25.00 4.66
C ARG A 24 8.04 -25.70 3.99
N ARG A 25 7.82 -27.00 4.25
CA ARG A 25 6.68 -27.73 3.67
C ARG A 25 5.35 -27.30 4.29
N ALA A 26 5.27 -27.18 5.60
CA ALA A 26 4.07 -26.66 6.29
C ALA A 26 3.79 -25.20 5.88
N PHE A 27 4.82 -24.37 5.75
CA PHE A 27 4.73 -22.99 5.28
C PHE A 27 4.32 -22.91 3.80
N ASN A 28 4.81 -23.79 2.93
CA ASN A 28 4.37 -23.85 1.52
C ASN A 28 2.93 -24.39 1.37
N VAL A 29 2.48 -25.27 2.27
CA VAL A 29 1.11 -25.81 2.29
C VAL A 29 0.12 -24.78 2.88
N LEU A 30 0.48 -24.08 3.96
CA LEU A 30 -0.26 -22.92 4.46
C LEU A 30 -0.22 -21.72 3.50
N GLN A 31 0.87 -21.57 2.72
CA GLN A 31 0.98 -20.65 1.58
C GLN A 31 0.25 -21.13 0.32
N GLY A 32 -0.56 -22.19 0.40
CA GLY A 32 -1.66 -22.41 -0.53
C GLY A 32 -2.64 -21.24 -0.46
N THR A 33 -2.24 -20.11 -1.03
CA THR A 33 -2.80 -18.75 -0.94
C THR A 33 -4.27 -18.67 -1.32
N ARG A 34 -4.73 -19.61 -2.14
CA ARG A 34 -6.15 -19.75 -2.47
C ARG A 34 -6.97 -20.19 -1.27
N VAL A 35 -6.45 -21.09 -0.43
CA VAL A 35 -7.18 -21.63 0.73
C VAL A 35 -7.31 -20.56 1.82
N SER A 36 -6.25 -19.82 2.13
CA SER A 36 -6.33 -18.75 3.15
C SER A 36 -7.32 -17.65 2.77
N VAL A 37 -7.34 -17.22 1.49
CA VAL A 37 -8.27 -16.18 1.00
C VAL A 37 -9.72 -16.72 0.96
N VAL A 38 -9.92 -17.96 0.53
CA VAL A 38 -11.25 -18.59 0.51
C VAL A 38 -11.80 -18.79 1.92
N VAL A 39 -10.99 -19.28 2.86
CA VAL A 39 -11.40 -19.50 4.25
C VAL A 39 -11.72 -18.17 4.93
N SER A 40 -10.88 -17.15 4.76
CA SER A 40 -11.13 -15.84 5.37
C SER A 40 -12.30 -15.10 4.71
N GLY A 41 -12.51 -15.26 3.41
CA GLY A 41 -13.71 -14.79 2.71
C GLY A 41 -14.99 -15.48 3.19
N ALA A 42 -14.96 -16.80 3.41
CA ALA A 42 -16.09 -17.55 3.95
C ALA A 42 -16.43 -17.13 5.40
N VAL A 43 -15.42 -16.89 6.24
CA VAL A 43 -15.61 -16.38 7.60
C VAL A 43 -16.23 -14.97 7.59
N ALA A 44 -15.78 -14.10 6.69
CA ALA A 44 -16.37 -12.76 6.53
C ALA A 44 -17.86 -12.86 6.10
N LEU A 45 -18.19 -13.75 5.17
CA LEU A 45 -19.55 -13.94 4.68
C LEU A 45 -20.49 -14.52 5.75
N LEU A 46 -19.99 -15.45 6.57
CA LEU A 46 -20.73 -15.95 7.73
C LEU A 46 -20.96 -14.87 8.80
N ALA A 47 -19.96 -14.01 9.03
CA ALA A 47 -20.11 -12.87 9.95
C ALA A 47 -21.11 -11.82 9.42
N ILE A 48 -21.19 -11.60 8.11
CA ILE A 48 -22.23 -10.76 7.48
C ILE A 48 -23.61 -11.31 7.85
N VAL A 49 -23.83 -12.59 7.57
CA VAL A 49 -25.14 -13.23 7.79
C VAL A 49 -25.54 -13.17 9.26
N ASP A 50 -24.60 -13.38 10.20
CA ASP A 50 -24.89 -13.31 11.64
C ASP A 50 -25.10 -11.87 12.17
N CYS A 51 -24.50 -10.87 11.52
CA CYS A 51 -24.74 -9.46 11.87
C CYS A 51 -26.11 -8.96 11.41
N PHE A 52 -26.60 -9.44 10.26
CA PHE A 52 -27.90 -9.04 9.73
C PHE A 52 -29.09 -9.70 10.45
N THR A 53 -28.86 -10.77 11.22
CA THR A 53 -29.91 -11.50 11.94
C THR A 53 -30.21 -10.97 13.34
N LYS A 54 -29.42 -10.01 13.88
CA LYS A 54 -29.63 -9.45 15.23
C LYS A 54 -30.24 -8.05 15.15
N GLU A 55 -31.35 -7.83 15.87
CA GLU A 55 -32.21 -6.62 15.81
C GLU A 55 -31.59 -5.31 16.35
N SER A 56 -30.36 -5.31 16.87
CA SER A 56 -29.76 -4.09 17.46
C SER A 56 -28.88 -3.33 16.47
N TYR A 57 -29.27 -2.09 16.15
CA TYR A 57 -28.55 -1.15 15.28
C TYR A 57 -27.05 -1.03 15.62
N LEU A 58 -26.72 -0.99 16.90
CA LEU A 58 -25.35 -0.83 17.38
C LEU A 58 -24.49 -2.07 17.08
N ALA A 59 -25.07 -3.27 17.17
CA ALA A 59 -24.39 -4.51 16.77
C ALA A 59 -24.20 -4.60 15.25
N ALA A 60 -25.18 -4.10 14.47
CA ALA A 60 -25.08 -4.04 13.02
C ALA A 60 -23.97 -3.07 12.56
N SER A 61 -23.90 -1.86 13.11
CA SER A 61 -22.85 -0.87 12.76
C SER A 61 -21.45 -1.38 13.13
N LEU A 62 -21.29 -1.94 14.34
CA LEU A 62 -20.02 -2.51 14.80
C LEU A 62 -19.61 -3.73 13.96
N GLY A 63 -20.59 -4.54 13.56
CA GLY A 63 -20.43 -5.65 12.62
C GLY A 63 -19.93 -5.21 11.24
N ILE A 64 -20.53 -4.18 10.66
CA ILE A 64 -20.11 -3.60 9.38
C ILE A 64 -18.69 -3.04 9.48
N ARG A 65 -18.33 -2.35 10.57
CA ARG A 65 -16.97 -1.84 10.80
C ARG A 65 -15.95 -2.98 10.86
N PHE A 66 -16.26 -4.04 11.62
CA PHE A 66 -15.40 -5.20 11.77
C PHE A 66 -15.22 -5.95 10.45
N LEU A 67 -16.32 -6.15 9.72
CA LEU A 67 -16.31 -6.77 8.40
C LEU A 67 -15.48 -5.97 7.40
N THR A 68 -15.66 -4.66 7.35
CA THR A 68 -14.91 -3.79 6.42
C THR A 68 -13.42 -3.82 6.76
N GLY A 69 -13.07 -3.88 8.05
CA GLY A 69 -11.70 -4.09 8.51
C GLY A 69 -11.12 -5.44 8.09
N ILE A 70 -11.85 -6.54 8.31
CA ILE A 70 -11.41 -7.88 7.91
C ILE A 70 -11.29 -7.99 6.40
N LEU A 71 -12.28 -7.52 5.64
CA LEU A 71 -12.29 -7.59 4.19
C LEU A 71 -11.12 -6.78 3.61
N SER A 72 -10.88 -5.57 4.11
CA SER A 72 -9.73 -4.76 3.68
C SER A 72 -8.41 -5.44 4.01
N CYS A 73 -8.30 -6.12 5.15
CA CYS A 73 -7.12 -6.92 5.53
C CYS A 73 -6.89 -8.12 4.63
N ILE A 74 -7.92 -8.93 4.39
CA ILE A 74 -7.84 -10.13 3.54
C ILE A 74 -7.46 -9.73 2.12
N VAL A 75 -8.09 -8.68 1.59
CA VAL A 75 -7.79 -8.23 0.24
C VAL A 75 -6.40 -7.60 0.19
N ALA A 76 -6.00 -6.77 1.17
CA ALA A 76 -4.64 -6.23 1.23
C ALA A 76 -3.57 -7.34 1.26
N GLN A 77 -3.78 -8.38 2.08
CA GLN A 77 -2.89 -9.53 2.16
C GLN A 77 -2.91 -10.38 0.87
N GLY A 78 -4.09 -10.73 0.37
CA GLY A 78 -4.25 -11.56 -0.82
C GLY A 78 -3.66 -10.89 -2.05
N VAL A 79 -3.93 -9.60 -2.23
CA VAL A 79 -3.37 -8.78 -3.31
C VAL A 79 -1.85 -8.66 -3.15
N TYR A 80 -1.34 -8.36 -1.94
CA TYR A 80 0.10 -8.28 -1.74
C TYR A 80 0.80 -9.60 -2.04
N VAL A 81 0.29 -10.71 -1.53
CA VAL A 81 0.93 -12.02 -1.74
C VAL A 81 0.90 -12.39 -3.22
N TYR A 82 -0.21 -12.14 -3.92
CA TYR A 82 -0.32 -12.36 -5.36
C TYR A 82 0.63 -11.46 -6.16
N ARG A 83 0.86 -10.22 -5.70
CA ARG A 83 1.68 -9.21 -6.38
C ARG A 83 3.13 -9.16 -5.90
N ARG A 84 3.50 -9.94 -4.88
CA ARG A 84 4.82 -9.93 -4.24
C ARG A 84 5.94 -10.15 -5.23
N GLU A 85 5.74 -11.07 -6.17
CA GLU A 85 6.75 -11.39 -7.18
C GLU A 85 6.90 -10.26 -8.20
N GLY A 86 5.80 -9.62 -8.60
CA GLY A 86 5.85 -8.40 -9.42
C GLY A 86 6.60 -7.28 -8.72
N MET A 87 6.31 -7.04 -7.43
CA MET A 87 6.98 -6.00 -6.64
C MET A 87 8.48 -6.29 -6.48
N ARG A 88 8.87 -7.57 -6.28
CA ARG A 88 10.28 -7.97 -6.25
C ARG A 88 10.98 -7.69 -7.58
N ARG A 89 10.32 -7.93 -8.72
CA ARG A 89 10.88 -7.61 -10.04
C ARG A 89 11.08 -6.11 -10.21
N VAL A 90 10.07 -5.29 -9.90
CA VAL A 90 10.18 -3.82 -9.93
C VAL A 90 11.36 -3.35 -9.06
N LEU A 91 11.43 -3.83 -7.82
CA LEU A 91 12.51 -3.46 -6.90
C LEU A 91 13.89 -3.94 -7.38
N GLY A 92 13.95 -5.12 -8.02
CA GLY A 92 15.17 -5.65 -8.64
C GLY A 92 15.65 -4.79 -9.80
N ASP A 93 14.74 -4.39 -10.69
CA ASP A 93 15.04 -3.51 -11.83
C ASP A 93 15.47 -2.12 -11.34
N MET A 94 14.75 -1.55 -10.36
CA MET A 94 15.12 -0.28 -9.72
C MET A 94 16.49 -0.36 -9.05
N ALA A 95 16.81 -1.47 -8.37
CA ALA A 95 18.11 -1.67 -7.74
C ALA A 95 19.24 -1.80 -8.78
N ALA A 96 19.00 -2.48 -9.90
CA ALA A 96 19.96 -2.58 -10.99
C ALA A 96 20.21 -1.23 -11.68
N VAL A 97 19.17 -0.41 -11.83
CA VAL A 97 19.29 0.98 -12.31
C VAL A 97 20.04 1.84 -11.29
N ALA A 98 19.72 1.70 -9.99
CA ALA A 98 20.40 2.43 -8.94
C ALA A 98 21.91 2.15 -8.90
N GLN A 99 22.31 0.87 -8.95
CA GLN A 99 23.72 0.46 -8.93
C GLN A 99 24.53 1.03 -10.11
N ARG A 100 23.88 1.23 -11.26
CA ARG A 100 24.53 1.83 -12.44
C ARG A 100 24.70 3.33 -12.29
N LEU A 101 23.66 4.01 -11.80
CA LEU A 101 23.71 5.46 -11.55
C LEU A 101 24.70 5.80 -10.44
N GLU A 102 24.81 4.95 -9.40
CA GLU A 102 25.76 5.13 -8.30
C GLU A 102 27.23 5.12 -8.74
N ALA A 103 27.57 4.49 -9.86
CA ALA A 103 28.94 4.52 -10.39
C ALA A 103 29.34 5.89 -10.97
N ASN A 104 28.36 6.74 -11.30
CA ASN A 104 28.56 8.00 -12.03
C ASN A 104 28.06 9.24 -11.27
N ALA A 105 27.25 9.05 -10.23
CA ALA A 105 26.54 10.13 -9.56
C ALA A 105 27.42 10.92 -8.57
N ASP A 106 27.12 12.22 -8.45
CA ASP A 106 27.63 13.07 -7.36
C ASP A 106 27.20 12.54 -5.97
N ASP A 107 28.01 12.85 -4.95
CA ASP A 107 27.85 12.39 -3.56
C ASP A 107 26.43 12.60 -3.01
N ASP A 108 25.78 13.71 -3.35
CA ASP A 108 24.42 14.05 -2.91
C ASP A 108 23.35 13.15 -3.53
N ALA A 109 23.48 12.86 -4.83
CA ALA A 109 22.58 11.97 -5.55
C ALA A 109 22.74 10.53 -5.05
N GLN A 110 23.99 10.10 -4.83
CA GLN A 110 24.32 8.80 -4.24
C GLN A 110 23.72 8.66 -2.83
N ALA A 111 23.85 9.68 -1.98
CA ALA A 111 23.27 9.68 -0.64
C ALA A 111 21.73 9.57 -0.66
N SER A 112 21.06 10.20 -1.64
CA SER A 112 19.60 10.12 -1.79
C SER A 112 19.13 8.73 -2.23
N MET A 113 19.83 8.12 -3.20
CA MET A 113 19.51 6.80 -3.75
C MET A 113 19.78 5.68 -2.74
N ALA A 114 20.90 5.74 -2.02
CA ALA A 114 21.21 4.81 -0.95
C ALA A 114 20.21 4.90 0.22
N ARG A 115 19.70 6.10 0.53
CA ARG A 115 18.62 6.28 1.52
C ARG A 115 17.32 5.64 1.05
N ALA A 116 16.92 5.84 -0.20
CA ALA A 116 15.71 5.25 -0.77
C ALA A 116 15.78 3.71 -0.81
N ALA A 117 16.88 3.14 -1.30
CA ALA A 117 17.09 1.70 -1.36
C ALA A 117 17.07 1.04 0.03
N ARG A 118 17.75 1.65 1.02
CA ARG A 118 17.73 1.18 2.41
C ARG A 118 16.33 1.23 3.03
N ARG A 119 15.53 2.26 2.72
CA ARG A 119 14.14 2.37 3.18
C ARG A 119 13.27 1.28 2.55
N CYS A 120 13.32 1.09 1.23
CA CYS A 120 12.60 0.01 0.55
C CYS A 120 12.94 -1.37 1.14
N ALA A 121 14.23 -1.67 1.33
CA ALA A 121 14.67 -2.96 1.86
C ALA A 121 14.28 -3.18 3.33
N ARG A 122 14.19 -2.13 4.15
CA ARG A 122 13.68 -2.21 5.53
C ARG A 122 12.17 -2.41 5.54
N LEU A 123 11.42 -1.62 4.78
CA LEU A 123 9.96 -1.72 4.68
C LEU A 123 9.52 -3.08 4.15
N GLN A 124 10.20 -3.62 3.13
CA GLN A 124 9.88 -4.94 2.60
C GLN A 124 10.10 -6.06 3.64
N ARG A 125 11.15 -5.94 4.48
CA ARG A 125 11.42 -6.90 5.56
C ARG A 125 10.40 -6.77 6.69
N LEU A 126 10.13 -5.55 7.13
CA LEU A 126 9.11 -5.25 8.14
C LEU A 126 7.75 -5.78 7.69
N TYR A 127 7.33 -5.50 6.46
CA TYR A 127 6.07 -5.99 5.90
C TYR A 127 6.03 -7.51 5.77
N GLY A 128 7.15 -8.14 5.39
CA GLY A 128 7.26 -9.60 5.34
C GLY A 128 7.03 -10.25 6.70
N ALA A 129 7.73 -9.78 7.73
CA ALA A 129 7.55 -10.24 9.11
C ALA A 129 6.12 -9.96 9.61
N TYR A 130 5.61 -8.78 9.28
CA TYR A 130 4.28 -8.33 9.66
C TYR A 130 3.17 -9.20 9.05
N SER A 131 3.26 -9.56 7.77
CA SER A 131 2.28 -10.42 7.11
C SER A 131 2.14 -11.78 7.79
N VAL A 132 3.25 -12.33 8.29
CA VAL A 132 3.26 -13.59 9.06
C VAL A 132 2.60 -13.39 10.42
N MET A 133 2.88 -12.26 11.10
CA MET A 133 2.27 -11.93 12.38
C MET A 133 0.74 -11.81 12.27
N VAL A 134 0.23 -11.18 11.21
CA VAL A 134 -1.23 -11.05 11.02
C VAL A 134 -1.88 -12.38 10.69
N VAL A 135 -1.25 -13.22 9.86
CA VAL A 135 -1.77 -14.58 9.60
C VAL A 135 -1.81 -15.39 10.89
N ALA A 136 -0.77 -15.29 11.73
CA ALA A 136 -0.75 -15.92 13.04
C ALA A 136 -1.84 -15.35 13.97
N SER A 137 -2.07 -14.05 13.95
CA SER A 137 -3.07 -13.40 14.81
C SER A 137 -4.51 -13.71 14.42
N VAL A 138 -4.78 -13.97 13.13
CA VAL A 138 -6.11 -14.41 12.64
C VAL A 138 -6.31 -15.92 12.86
N LEU A 139 -5.25 -16.73 12.72
CA LEU A 139 -5.31 -18.17 12.96
C LEU A 139 -5.36 -18.54 14.44
N PHE A 140 -4.74 -17.76 15.32
CA PHE A 140 -4.66 -18.10 16.74
C PHE A 140 -6.03 -18.21 17.43
N PRO A 141 -6.97 -17.26 17.26
CA PRO A 141 -8.31 -17.38 17.82
C PRO A 141 -9.06 -18.60 17.28
N THR A 142 -8.98 -18.85 15.97
CA THR A 142 -9.68 -19.96 15.30
C THR A 142 -9.15 -21.33 15.72
N LEU A 143 -7.86 -21.44 15.99
CA LEU A 143 -7.26 -22.67 16.53
C LEU A 143 -7.57 -22.86 18.02
N SER A 144 -7.61 -21.78 18.80
CA SER A 144 -7.87 -21.85 20.25
C SER A 144 -9.32 -22.21 20.60
N SER A 145 -10.29 -21.85 19.75
CA SER A 145 -11.71 -22.05 20.03
C SER A 145 -12.22 -23.45 19.66
N GLY A 146 -11.48 -24.24 18.88
CA GLY A 146 -11.89 -25.57 18.41
C GLY A 146 -13.17 -25.61 17.56
N SER A 147 -13.81 -24.45 17.38
CA SER A 147 -15.09 -24.23 16.72
C SER A 147 -15.04 -22.93 15.92
N LEU A 148 -15.48 -23.00 14.65
CA LEU A 148 -15.54 -21.89 13.70
C LEU A 148 -16.69 -20.91 13.96
N SER A 149 -17.57 -21.20 14.91
CA SER A 149 -18.57 -20.24 15.38
C SER A 149 -17.89 -19.22 16.28
N MET A 150 -17.40 -18.12 15.70
CA MET A 150 -17.10 -16.90 16.45
C MET A 150 -18.41 -16.46 17.13
N PRO A 151 -18.57 -16.59 18.46
CA PRO A 151 -19.73 -15.98 19.10
C PRO A 151 -19.52 -14.47 18.99
N VAL A 152 -20.31 -13.83 18.13
CA VAL A 152 -20.45 -12.36 18.09
C VAL A 152 -20.99 -11.96 19.45
N TRP A 153 -20.04 -11.64 20.34
CA TRP A 153 -20.21 -11.44 21.78
C TRP A 153 -20.64 -12.72 22.54
N PRO A 154 -19.88 -13.17 23.56
CA PRO A 154 -20.42 -14.17 24.47
C PRO A 154 -21.64 -13.56 25.15
N ARG A 155 -22.84 -14.10 24.89
CA ARG A 155 -23.99 -13.85 25.77
C ARG A 155 -23.59 -14.41 27.13
N PRO A 156 -23.43 -13.56 28.16
CA PRO A 156 -22.81 -13.96 29.42
C PRO A 156 -23.63 -15.00 30.21
N GLU A 157 -24.85 -15.33 29.76
CA GLU A 157 -25.83 -16.11 30.51
C GLU A 157 -25.59 -17.62 30.50
N HIS A 158 -24.81 -18.20 29.57
CA HIS A 158 -24.73 -19.67 29.41
C HIS A 158 -23.32 -20.28 29.37
N THR A 159 -22.26 -19.49 29.53
CA THR A 159 -20.89 -20.03 29.59
C THR A 159 -20.45 -20.22 31.03
N PRO A 160 -19.94 -21.41 31.42
CA PRO A 160 -19.55 -21.70 32.81
C PRO A 160 -18.42 -20.83 33.36
N GLU A 161 -17.66 -20.12 32.49
CA GLU A 161 -16.64 -19.14 32.89
C GLU A 161 -16.71 -17.84 32.06
N PRO A 162 -17.60 -16.89 32.41
CA PRO A 162 -17.84 -15.68 31.61
C PRO A 162 -16.62 -14.74 31.56
N ARG A 163 -15.73 -14.80 32.57
CA ARG A 163 -14.54 -13.94 32.64
C ARG A 163 -13.48 -14.33 31.61
N VAL A 164 -13.24 -15.62 31.43
CA VAL A 164 -12.23 -16.13 30.49
C VAL A 164 -12.70 -15.90 29.05
N ALA A 165 -13.98 -16.15 28.77
CA ALA A 165 -14.57 -15.89 27.46
C ALA A 165 -14.55 -14.38 27.10
N ALA A 166 -14.89 -13.50 28.06
CA ALA A 166 -14.83 -12.05 27.84
C ALA A 166 -13.38 -11.55 27.64
N ALA A 167 -12.42 -12.05 28.42
CA ALA A 167 -11.01 -11.68 28.27
C ALA A 167 -10.44 -12.15 26.91
N ALA A 168 -10.78 -13.36 26.47
CA ALA A 168 -10.37 -13.88 25.17
C ALA A 168 -11.00 -13.08 24.00
N ALA A 169 -12.28 -12.70 24.12
CA ALA A 169 -12.95 -11.88 23.12
C ALA A 169 -12.34 -10.47 23.01
N LEU A 170 -12.07 -9.82 24.15
CA LEU A 170 -11.40 -8.52 24.20
C LEU A 170 -9.97 -8.60 23.63
N ALA A 171 -9.20 -9.63 24.00
CA ALA A 171 -7.87 -9.84 23.45
C ALA A 171 -7.91 -10.03 21.93
N SER A 172 -8.85 -10.84 21.41
CA SER A 172 -9.02 -11.04 19.97
C SER A 172 -9.42 -9.75 19.24
N GLN A 173 -10.29 -8.92 19.84
CA GLN A 173 -10.69 -7.63 19.26
C GLN A 173 -9.54 -6.62 19.26
N VAL A 174 -8.75 -6.53 20.34
CA VAL A 174 -7.57 -5.67 20.40
C VAL A 174 -6.53 -6.11 19.38
N ILE A 175 -6.26 -7.41 19.29
CA ILE A 175 -5.32 -7.97 18.32
C ILE A 175 -5.78 -7.70 16.89
N THR A 176 -7.04 -8.00 16.56
CA THR A 176 -7.57 -7.78 15.20
C THR A 176 -7.64 -6.29 14.86
N GLY A 177 -8.08 -5.46 15.80
CA GLY A 177 -8.22 -4.02 15.66
C GLY A 177 -6.88 -3.28 15.56
N THR A 178 -5.80 -3.81 16.13
CA THR A 178 -4.44 -3.23 15.99
C THR A 178 -3.70 -3.78 14.77
N CYS A 179 -3.84 -5.07 14.49
CA CYS A 179 -3.15 -5.71 13.38
C CYS A 179 -3.69 -5.26 12.01
N CYS A 180 -4.99 -4.99 11.90
CA CYS A 180 -5.54 -4.59 10.61
C CYS A 180 -5.04 -3.22 10.11
N PRO A 181 -5.12 -2.15 10.91
CA PRO A 181 -4.61 -0.85 10.53
C PRO A 181 -3.11 -0.86 10.24
N ILE A 182 -2.30 -1.57 11.03
CA ILE A 182 -0.86 -1.61 10.78
C ILE A 182 -0.57 -2.30 9.43
N ALA A 183 -1.31 -3.33 9.04
CA ALA A 183 -1.19 -3.96 7.72
C ALA A 183 -1.46 -2.96 6.59
N PHE A 184 -2.54 -2.22 6.75
CA PHE A 184 -3.00 -1.21 5.82
C PHE A 184 -1.98 -0.07 5.68
N TYR A 185 -1.55 0.53 6.80
CA TYR A 185 -0.58 1.63 6.79
C TYR A 185 0.79 1.21 6.30
N THR A 186 1.23 -0.02 6.59
CA THR A 186 2.51 -0.52 6.08
C THR A 186 2.46 -0.78 4.57
N LEU A 187 1.31 -1.20 4.02
CA LEU A 187 1.11 -1.32 2.58
C LEU A 187 1.14 0.05 1.89
N VAL A 188 0.40 1.03 2.43
CA VAL A 188 0.43 2.42 1.96
C VAL A 188 1.84 2.99 2.02
N GLY A 189 2.53 2.81 3.16
CA GLY A 189 3.91 3.26 3.34
C GLY A 189 4.88 2.62 2.35
N LEU A 190 4.72 1.32 2.06
CA LEU A 190 5.51 0.64 1.03
C LEU A 190 5.27 1.28 -0.34
N MET A 191 4.01 1.53 -0.70
CA MET A 191 3.67 2.18 -1.97
C MET A 191 4.29 3.57 -2.08
N VAL A 192 4.03 4.46 -1.12
CA VAL A 192 4.58 5.83 -1.11
C VAL A 192 6.11 5.82 -1.22
N VAL A 193 6.78 4.94 -0.47
CA VAL A 193 8.25 4.84 -0.50
C VAL A 193 8.76 4.32 -1.85
N THR A 194 8.10 3.34 -2.46
CA THR A 194 8.48 2.86 -3.81
C THR A 194 8.31 3.94 -4.87
N GLN A 195 7.25 4.73 -4.78
CA GLN A 195 6.98 5.84 -5.70
C GLN A 195 8.02 6.96 -5.54
N GLN A 196 8.33 7.35 -4.30
CA GLN A 196 9.39 8.30 -3.99
C GLN A 196 10.77 7.83 -4.47
N ALA A 197 11.07 6.53 -4.30
CA ALA A 197 12.31 5.93 -4.78
C ALA A 197 12.38 5.99 -6.32
N CYS A 198 11.28 5.70 -7.01
CA CYS A 198 11.22 5.80 -8.47
C CYS A 198 11.41 7.24 -8.94
N GLY A 199 10.77 8.22 -8.29
CA GLY A 199 10.97 9.64 -8.57
C GLY A 199 12.43 10.09 -8.35
N ALA A 200 13.09 9.61 -7.29
CA ALA A 200 14.51 9.90 -7.06
C ALA A 200 15.41 9.34 -8.18
N LEU A 201 15.13 8.11 -8.65
CA LEU A 201 15.84 7.52 -9.78
C LEU A 201 15.64 8.30 -11.08
N TYR A 202 14.43 8.79 -11.35
CA TYR A 202 14.17 9.65 -12.50
C TYR A 202 14.98 10.95 -12.43
N ARG A 203 15.04 11.61 -11.26
CA ARG A 203 15.87 12.81 -11.09
C ARG A 203 17.35 12.51 -11.34
N ALA A 204 17.88 11.43 -10.78
CA ALA A 204 19.27 11.03 -11.00
C ALA A 204 19.54 10.72 -12.48
N ALA A 205 18.67 9.94 -13.14
CA ALA A 205 18.79 9.65 -14.56
C ALA A 205 18.74 10.92 -15.43
N GLY A 206 17.88 11.90 -15.08
CA GLY A 206 17.83 13.18 -15.78
C GLY A 206 19.11 14.01 -15.62
N ALA A 207 19.76 13.96 -14.46
CA ALA A 207 21.03 14.65 -14.23
C ALA A 207 22.17 14.03 -15.08
N GLU A 208 22.24 12.70 -15.15
CA GLU A 208 23.17 11.98 -16.03
C GLU A 208 22.95 12.36 -17.51
N VAL A 209 21.70 12.36 -17.98
CA VAL A 209 21.38 12.72 -19.38
C VAL A 209 21.81 14.16 -19.71
N GLN A 210 21.78 15.07 -18.74
CA GLN A 210 22.23 16.45 -18.91
C GLN A 210 23.77 16.54 -18.95
N ALA A 211 24.47 15.78 -18.12
CA ALA A 211 25.93 15.82 -17.98
C ALA A 211 26.67 15.06 -19.09
N VAL A 212 26.08 14.00 -19.63
CA VAL A 212 26.72 13.10 -20.60
C VAL A 212 27.05 13.82 -21.91
N ARG A 213 28.32 13.68 -22.32
CA ARG A 213 28.87 14.18 -23.60
C ARG A 213 29.20 13.07 -24.59
N ALA A 214 29.54 11.88 -24.07
CA ALA A 214 29.94 10.74 -24.89
C ALA A 214 28.71 10.04 -25.49
N PRO A 215 28.78 9.59 -26.75
CA PRO A 215 27.61 9.05 -27.45
C PRO A 215 27.16 7.68 -26.96
N GLU A 216 28.12 6.83 -26.60
CA GLU A 216 27.84 5.50 -26.04
C GLU A 216 27.12 5.63 -24.69
N ALA A 217 27.59 6.55 -23.84
CA ALA A 217 26.96 6.84 -22.56
C ALA A 217 25.52 7.37 -22.72
N LEU A 218 25.24 8.17 -23.76
CA LEU A 218 23.90 8.69 -24.02
C LEU A 218 22.92 7.57 -24.39
N LEU A 219 23.35 6.62 -25.21
CA LEU A 219 22.57 5.44 -25.57
C LEU A 219 22.27 4.58 -24.33
N ASP A 220 23.24 4.42 -23.44
CA ASP A 220 23.06 3.70 -22.19
C ASP A 220 22.12 4.42 -21.22
N CYS A 221 22.17 5.75 -21.13
CA CYS A 221 21.19 6.55 -20.40
C CYS A 221 19.77 6.38 -20.98
N ALA A 222 19.63 6.35 -22.31
CA ALA A 222 18.34 6.13 -22.97
C ALA A 222 17.77 4.73 -22.65
N ARG A 223 18.63 3.70 -22.65
CA ARG A 223 18.26 2.33 -22.23
C ARG A 223 17.86 2.28 -20.76
N LEU A 224 18.58 3.00 -19.90
CA LEU A 224 18.30 3.09 -18.46
C LEU A 224 16.95 3.78 -18.20
N HIS A 225 16.67 4.90 -18.88
CA HIS A 225 15.36 5.54 -18.84
C HIS A 225 14.24 4.61 -19.33
N GLY A 226 14.46 3.87 -20.42
CA GLY A 226 13.50 2.87 -20.92
C GLY A 226 13.17 1.78 -19.91
N ARG A 227 14.18 1.26 -19.19
CA ARG A 227 13.99 0.28 -18.11
C ARG A 227 13.23 0.89 -16.92
N LEU A 228 13.57 2.11 -16.53
CA LEU A 228 12.90 2.81 -15.44
C LEU A 228 11.42 3.05 -15.75
N SER A 229 11.10 3.46 -16.98
CA SER A 229 9.72 3.63 -17.43
C SER A 229 8.96 2.31 -17.56
N ALA A 230 9.62 1.22 -17.93
CA ALA A 230 9.01 -0.10 -17.88
C ALA A 230 8.72 -0.55 -16.43
N ALA A 231 9.65 -0.30 -15.50
CA ALA A 231 9.47 -0.60 -14.08
C ALA A 231 8.36 0.25 -13.44
N ALA A 232 8.26 1.54 -13.81
CA ALA A 232 7.19 2.43 -13.36
C ALA A 232 5.83 2.01 -13.91
N ALA A 233 5.75 1.60 -15.18
CA ALA A 233 4.50 1.07 -15.75
C ALA A 233 4.08 -0.26 -15.11
N LEU A 234 5.05 -1.13 -14.77
CA LEU A 234 4.78 -2.35 -14.01
C LEU A 234 4.28 -1.99 -12.60
N LEU A 235 4.94 -1.05 -11.92
CA LEU A 235 4.52 -0.55 -10.61
C LEU A 235 3.08 -0.05 -10.67
N ASP A 236 2.74 0.80 -11.64
CA ASP A 236 1.38 1.32 -11.84
C ASP A 236 0.34 0.19 -12.00
N ARG A 237 0.62 -0.81 -12.85
CA ARG A 237 -0.26 -1.98 -13.03
C ARG A 237 -0.40 -2.83 -11.77
N LEU A 238 0.62 -2.89 -10.92
CA LEU A 238 0.55 -3.62 -9.65
C LEU A 238 -0.23 -2.82 -8.61
N THR A 239 -0.12 -1.49 -8.63
CA THR A 239 -0.71 -0.60 -7.64
C THR A 239 -2.14 -0.18 -7.96
N SER A 240 -2.50 -0.02 -9.24
CA SER A 240 -3.80 0.49 -9.69
C SER A 240 -4.97 -0.32 -9.13
N ASP A 241 -4.89 -1.64 -9.17
CA ASP A 241 -5.93 -2.53 -8.62
C ASP A 241 -6.03 -2.43 -7.08
N VAL A 242 -4.89 -2.29 -6.40
CA VAL A 242 -4.85 -2.12 -4.93
C VAL A 242 -5.42 -0.77 -4.53
N MET A 243 -5.10 0.27 -5.31
CA MET A 243 -5.54 1.64 -5.05
C MET A 243 -7.04 1.79 -5.10
N VAL A 244 -7.74 1.14 -6.05
CA VAL A 244 -9.20 1.20 -6.09
C VAL A 244 -9.81 0.72 -4.78
N LEU A 245 -9.34 -0.42 -4.27
CA LEU A 245 -9.85 -0.98 -3.02
C LEU A 245 -9.43 -0.14 -1.80
N LEU A 246 -8.17 0.30 -1.76
CA LEU A 246 -7.66 1.13 -0.68
C LEU A 246 -8.45 2.44 -0.60
N LEU A 247 -8.69 3.06 -1.74
CA LEU A 247 -9.36 4.34 -1.86
C LEU A 247 -10.86 4.20 -1.60
N SER A 248 -11.51 3.10 -2.01
CA SER A 248 -12.87 2.81 -1.57
C SER A 248 -12.97 2.68 -0.05
N ALA A 249 -12.01 2.01 0.61
CA ALA A 249 -12.01 1.90 2.07
C ALA A 249 -11.78 3.25 2.75
N VAL A 250 -10.83 4.05 2.25
CA VAL A 250 -10.51 5.39 2.78
C VAL A 250 -11.66 6.37 2.59
N LEU A 251 -12.48 6.24 1.54
CA LEU A 251 -13.65 7.10 1.33
C LEU A 251 -14.89 6.63 2.07
N LEU A 252 -15.11 5.32 2.20
CA LEU A 252 -16.29 4.78 2.89
C LEU A 252 -16.21 4.94 4.41
N LEU A 253 -15.02 4.78 5.02
CA LEU A 253 -14.84 4.90 6.47
C LEU A 253 -15.30 6.27 7.03
N PRO A 254 -14.92 7.41 6.44
CA PRO A 254 -15.42 8.73 6.85
C PRO A 254 -16.91 8.91 6.61
N ILE A 255 -17.47 8.39 5.51
CA ILE A 255 -18.91 8.50 5.22
C ILE A 255 -19.71 7.74 6.29
N GLN A 256 -19.29 6.52 6.61
CA GLN A 256 -19.87 5.75 7.70
C GLN A 256 -19.71 6.49 9.03
N GLY A 257 -18.54 7.10 9.25
CA GLY A 257 -18.31 7.88 10.45
C GLY A 257 -19.24 9.09 10.57
N MET A 258 -19.49 9.80 9.47
CA MET A 258 -20.45 10.90 9.45
C MET A 258 -21.88 10.45 9.73
N TYR A 259 -22.27 9.28 9.23
CA TYR A 259 -23.60 8.71 9.51
C TYR A 259 -23.78 8.46 11.02
N ASP A 260 -22.77 7.89 11.69
CA ASP A 260 -22.83 7.63 13.13
C ASP A 260 -22.84 8.93 13.96
N ILE A 261 -22.12 9.97 13.53
CA ILE A 261 -22.14 11.31 14.17
C ILE A 261 -23.55 11.93 14.10
N VAL A 262 -24.20 11.86 12.94
CA VAL A 262 -25.56 12.39 12.74
C VAL A 262 -26.58 11.69 13.64
N GLN A 263 -26.36 10.41 13.95
CA GLN A 263 -27.19 9.65 14.88
C GLN A 263 -26.91 9.98 16.36
N GLY A 264 -26.08 10.98 16.66
CA GLY A 264 -25.75 11.41 18.03
C GLY A 264 -24.79 10.47 18.77
N HIS A 265 -24.22 9.47 18.10
CA HIS A 265 -23.30 8.52 18.71
C HIS A 265 -21.86 8.96 18.49
N ILE A 266 -21.28 9.67 19.46
CA ILE A 266 -19.90 10.14 19.40
C ILE A 266 -18.98 9.07 20.01
N ASP A 267 -18.49 8.16 19.17
CA ASP A 267 -17.46 7.19 19.53
C ASP A 267 -16.04 7.75 19.37
N ALA A 268 -15.10 7.35 20.23
CA ALA A 268 -13.67 7.66 20.08
C ALA A 268 -13.08 7.17 18.74
N TYR A 269 -13.66 6.10 18.16
CA TYR A 269 -13.30 5.57 16.84
C TYR A 269 -13.54 6.61 15.73
N LEU A 270 -14.64 7.37 15.81
CA LEU A 270 -15.02 8.38 14.83
C LEU A 270 -14.02 9.52 14.78
N LEU A 271 -13.64 10.02 15.96
CA LEU A 271 -12.62 11.06 16.10
C LEU A 271 -11.27 10.61 15.52
N SER A 272 -10.94 9.32 15.64
CA SER A 272 -9.71 8.75 15.08
C SER A 272 -9.74 8.50 13.57
N SER A 273 -10.93 8.27 12.98
CA SER A 273 -11.09 7.96 11.55
C SER A 273 -11.05 9.19 10.65
N PHE A 274 -11.47 10.35 11.15
CA PHE A 274 -11.50 11.61 10.38
C PHE A 274 -10.13 12.02 9.80
N PRO A 275 -9.00 11.97 10.55
CA PRO A 275 -7.69 12.29 10.00
C PRO A 275 -7.16 11.25 9.01
N ILE A 276 -7.77 10.06 8.87
CA ILE A 276 -7.26 9.00 7.98
C ILE A 276 -7.20 9.47 6.52
N ILE A 277 -8.18 10.25 6.05
CA ILE A 277 -8.13 10.82 4.69
C ILE A 277 -6.86 11.66 4.53
N LEU A 278 -6.59 12.56 5.47
CA LEU A 278 -5.42 13.44 5.41
C LEU A 278 -4.10 12.68 5.55
N VAL A 279 -4.07 11.63 6.37
CA VAL A 279 -2.85 10.86 6.65
C VAL A 279 -2.53 9.85 5.54
N VAL A 280 -3.54 9.35 4.82
CA VAL A 280 -3.36 8.28 3.82
C VAL A 280 -3.47 8.81 2.40
N PHE A 281 -4.57 9.49 2.09
CA PHE A 281 -4.87 9.90 0.71
C PHE A 281 -3.93 11.01 0.24
N VAL A 282 -3.70 12.02 1.07
CA VAL A 282 -2.84 13.16 0.71
C VAL A 282 -1.40 12.74 0.40
N PRO A 283 -0.70 11.92 1.23
CA PRO A 283 0.66 11.46 0.89
C PRO A 283 0.74 10.62 -0.38
N ILE A 284 -0.28 9.81 -0.69
CA ILE A 284 -0.35 9.05 -1.94
C ILE A 284 -0.42 10.00 -3.14
N CYS A 285 -1.28 11.02 -3.08
CA CYS A 285 -1.38 12.01 -4.16
C CYS A 285 -0.10 12.85 -4.32
N ILE A 286 0.54 13.26 -3.21
CA ILE A 286 1.81 14.01 -3.24
C ILE A 286 2.93 13.17 -3.86
N SER A 287 3.03 11.89 -3.48
CA SER A 287 4.06 10.99 -4.03
C SER A 287 3.79 10.62 -5.49
N GLY A 288 2.53 10.45 -5.88
CA GLY A 288 2.11 10.30 -7.28
C GLY A 288 2.49 11.50 -8.15
N GLN A 289 2.19 12.72 -7.69
CA GLN A 289 2.61 13.94 -8.38
C GLN A 289 4.13 14.04 -8.47
N GLY A 290 4.84 13.81 -7.36
CA GLY A 290 6.29 13.88 -7.33
C GLY A 290 6.98 12.87 -8.26
N LEU A 291 6.33 11.75 -8.57
CA LEU A 291 6.80 10.80 -9.58
C LEU A 291 6.56 11.33 -11.01
N SER A 292 5.36 11.86 -11.28
CA SER A 292 5.02 12.47 -12.56
C SER A 292 5.97 13.61 -12.91
N ASP A 293 6.15 14.55 -11.98
CA ASP A 293 7.05 15.70 -12.14
C ASP A 293 8.51 15.26 -12.34
N ALA A 294 8.95 14.25 -11.58
CA ALA A 294 10.31 13.72 -11.73
C ALA A 294 10.54 13.08 -13.11
N SER A 295 9.53 12.40 -13.66
CA SER A 295 9.63 11.77 -14.98
C SER A 295 9.65 12.80 -16.12
N GLU A 296 8.85 13.86 -16.02
CA GLU A 296 8.82 14.96 -16.99
C GLU A 296 10.12 15.79 -16.95
N LEU A 297 10.67 15.98 -15.75
CA LEU A 297 11.94 16.69 -15.54
C LEU A 297 13.10 16.05 -16.31
N VAL A 298 13.07 14.75 -16.60
CA VAL A 298 14.07 14.10 -17.45
C VAL A 298 14.07 14.69 -18.86
N GLY A 299 12.88 14.95 -19.43
CA GLY A 299 12.76 15.57 -20.75
C GLY A 299 13.30 17.00 -20.75
N LEU A 300 12.98 17.77 -19.72
CA LEU A 300 13.49 19.13 -19.55
C LEU A 300 15.02 19.16 -19.41
N ARG A 301 15.59 18.27 -18.59
CA ARG A 301 17.05 18.15 -18.43
C ARG A 301 17.75 17.67 -19.68
N ALA A 302 17.12 16.77 -20.43
CA ALA A 302 17.61 16.38 -21.75
C ALA A 302 17.67 17.59 -22.70
N TYR A 303 16.64 18.45 -22.69
CA TYR A 303 16.59 19.68 -23.50
C TYR A 303 17.61 20.73 -23.08
N GLN A 304 17.89 20.85 -21.78
CA GLN A 304 18.93 21.75 -21.25
C GLN A 304 20.37 21.27 -21.54
N GLY A 305 20.54 20.06 -22.05
CA GLY A 305 21.84 19.54 -22.50
C GLY A 305 22.35 20.24 -23.77
N ARG A 306 23.58 19.92 -24.19
CA ARG A 306 24.27 20.53 -25.35
C ARG A 306 23.82 20.01 -26.73
N TRP A 307 22.54 19.66 -26.87
CA TRP A 307 21.96 19.05 -28.07
C TRP A 307 22.08 19.85 -29.39
N PRO A 308 22.15 21.21 -29.39
CA PRO A 308 22.31 21.96 -30.64
C PRO A 308 23.70 21.81 -31.27
N ALA A 309 24.72 21.56 -30.44
CA ALA A 309 26.11 21.40 -30.86
C ALA A 309 26.51 19.92 -31.07
N GLU A 310 25.62 18.98 -30.73
CA GLU A 310 25.84 17.55 -30.89
C GLU A 310 25.67 17.09 -32.36
N ALA A 311 26.41 16.04 -32.72
CA ALA A 311 26.27 15.34 -33.98
C ALA A 311 24.82 14.84 -34.21
N PRO A 312 24.37 14.72 -35.47
CA PRO A 312 22.97 14.41 -35.80
C PRO A 312 22.50 13.07 -35.22
N GLU A 313 23.38 12.08 -35.08
CA GLU A 313 23.05 10.78 -34.48
C GLU A 313 22.72 10.90 -32.98
N HIS A 314 23.51 11.68 -32.23
CA HIS A 314 23.30 11.88 -30.79
C HIS A 314 22.06 12.72 -30.52
N ARG A 315 21.84 13.72 -31.37
CA ARG A 315 20.62 14.55 -31.33
C ARG A 315 19.36 13.70 -31.48
N ARG A 316 19.36 12.67 -32.34
CA ARG A 316 18.24 11.74 -32.49
C ARG A 316 17.98 10.94 -31.22
N VAL A 317 19.03 10.42 -30.57
CA VAL A 317 18.90 9.66 -29.32
C VAL A 317 18.35 10.55 -28.20
N ARG A 318 18.86 11.77 -28.07
CA ARG A 318 18.39 12.72 -27.06
C ARG A 318 16.94 13.15 -27.32
N ALA A 319 16.59 13.43 -28.59
CA ALA A 319 15.21 13.70 -28.99
C ALA A 319 14.29 12.52 -28.66
N PHE A 320 14.75 11.28 -28.84
CA PHE A 320 13.98 10.10 -28.44
C PHE A 320 13.75 10.05 -26.92
N VAL A 321 14.75 10.41 -26.09
CA VAL A 321 14.58 10.53 -24.64
C VAL A 321 13.55 11.62 -24.30
N MET A 322 13.61 12.79 -24.95
CA MET A 322 12.61 13.86 -24.77
C MET A 322 11.20 13.40 -25.14
N LEU A 323 11.05 12.73 -26.29
CA LEU A 323 9.77 12.19 -26.77
C LEU A 323 9.23 11.07 -25.87
N ARG A 324 10.10 10.33 -25.18
CA ARG A 324 9.70 9.33 -24.19
C ARG A 324 9.28 9.98 -22.87
N ALA A 325 10.02 10.99 -22.42
CA ALA A 325 9.74 11.71 -21.19
C ALA A 325 8.49 12.60 -21.26
N SER A 326 8.02 12.95 -22.47
CA SER A 326 6.75 13.68 -22.66
C SER A 326 5.51 12.87 -22.24
N ARG A 327 5.65 11.55 -22.05
CA ARG A 327 4.63 10.71 -21.41
C ARG A 327 5.04 10.48 -19.96
N PRO A 328 4.54 11.28 -19.01
CA PRO A 328 4.95 11.17 -17.62
C PRO A 328 4.55 9.81 -17.05
N ALA A 329 5.40 9.29 -16.16
CA ALA A 329 5.10 8.12 -15.37
C ALA A 329 4.10 8.53 -14.28
N CYS A 330 2.82 8.34 -14.56
CA CYS A 330 1.75 8.59 -13.61
C CYS A 330 1.23 7.29 -13.01
N ILE A 331 0.71 7.38 -11.79
CA ILE A 331 0.07 6.26 -11.13
C ILE A 331 -1.43 6.47 -11.29
N THR A 332 -2.07 5.53 -11.97
CA THR A 332 -3.45 5.60 -12.32
C THR A 332 -4.27 4.80 -11.32
N CYS A 333 -5.31 5.42 -10.78
CA CYS A 333 -6.37 4.70 -10.11
C CYS A 333 -7.47 4.45 -11.13
N ARG A 334 -7.83 3.17 -11.32
CA ARG A 334 -8.93 2.77 -12.21
C ARG A 334 -10.19 3.54 -11.82
N GLY A 335 -10.68 4.42 -12.70
CA GLY A 335 -11.86 5.27 -12.48
C GLY A 335 -11.60 6.71 -12.08
N LEU A 336 -10.50 7.03 -11.37
CA LEU A 336 -10.16 8.40 -10.93
C LEU A 336 -9.08 9.08 -11.79
N GLY A 337 -8.40 8.32 -12.65
CA GLY A 337 -7.32 8.83 -13.49
C GLY A 337 -5.98 8.87 -12.76
N ALA A 338 -5.08 9.76 -13.20
CA ALA A 338 -3.76 9.91 -12.62
C ALA A 338 -3.83 10.56 -11.23
N LEU A 339 -3.28 9.87 -10.22
CA LEU A 339 -3.20 10.36 -8.85
C LEU A 339 -2.20 11.51 -8.76
N GLY A 340 -2.72 12.73 -8.67
CA GLY A 340 -1.95 13.96 -8.47
C GLY A 340 -2.64 14.92 -7.51
N LEU A 341 -2.05 16.09 -7.28
CA LEU A 341 -2.66 17.13 -6.45
C LEU A 341 -4.03 17.62 -6.96
N PRO A 342 -4.26 17.79 -8.27
CA PRO A 342 -5.57 18.24 -8.77
C PRO A 342 -6.71 17.28 -8.42
N VAL A 343 -6.45 15.97 -8.51
CA VAL A 343 -7.42 14.94 -8.12
C VAL A 343 -7.64 14.95 -6.60
N CYS A 344 -6.57 15.13 -5.82
CA CYS A 344 -6.67 15.25 -4.36
C CYS A 344 -7.58 16.40 -3.95
N GLU A 345 -7.38 17.58 -4.55
CA GLU A 345 -8.18 18.77 -4.30
C GLU A 345 -9.64 18.55 -4.67
N SER A 346 -9.91 17.96 -5.84
CA SER A 346 -11.27 17.66 -6.28
C SER A 346 -11.99 16.71 -5.33
N VAL A 347 -11.34 15.61 -4.90
CA VAL A 347 -11.93 14.64 -3.98
C VAL A 347 -12.19 15.26 -2.60
N LEU A 348 -11.25 16.04 -2.07
CA LEU A 348 -11.42 16.72 -0.77
C LEU A 348 -12.55 17.75 -0.81
N LYS A 349 -12.67 18.53 -1.90
CA LYS A 349 -13.78 19.46 -2.11
C LYS A 349 -15.12 18.75 -2.16
N SER A 350 -15.24 17.67 -2.93
CA SER A 350 -16.46 16.86 -3.01
C SER A 350 -16.85 16.28 -1.65
N TRP A 351 -15.87 15.76 -0.90
CA TRP A 351 -16.11 15.21 0.43
C TRP A 351 -16.58 16.27 1.43
N PHE A 352 -15.94 17.44 1.46
CA PHE A 352 -16.36 18.55 2.33
C PHE A 352 -17.76 19.07 1.97
N SER A 353 -18.07 19.16 0.67
CA SER A 353 -19.41 19.53 0.20
C SER A 353 -20.48 18.53 0.64
N TYR A 354 -20.19 17.22 0.58
CA TYR A 354 -21.10 16.19 1.07
C TYR A 354 -21.29 16.26 2.59
N LEU A 355 -20.22 16.48 3.34
CA LEU A 355 -20.26 16.69 4.78
C LEU A 355 -21.15 17.88 5.16
N GLN A 356 -20.97 19.02 4.48
CA GLN A 356 -21.79 20.21 4.68
C GLN A 356 -23.28 19.92 4.42
N MET A 357 -23.59 19.16 3.36
CA MET A 357 -24.95 18.76 3.03
C MET A 357 -25.58 17.91 4.13
N LEU A 358 -24.86 16.89 4.64
CA LEU A 358 -25.35 16.02 5.71
C LEU A 358 -25.58 16.80 7.01
N LEU A 359 -24.68 17.70 7.38
CA LEU A 359 -24.85 18.55 8.56
C LEU A 359 -26.09 19.47 8.43
N ASN A 360 -26.31 20.05 7.24
CA ASN A 360 -27.50 20.87 6.99
C ASN A 360 -28.80 20.06 7.05
N LEU A 361 -28.81 18.81 6.59
CA LEU A 361 -29.97 17.92 6.72
C LEU A 361 -30.23 17.57 8.19
N SER A 362 -29.19 17.28 8.95
CA SER A 362 -29.28 16.98 10.39
C SER A 362 -29.85 18.15 11.19
N ASN A 363 -29.44 19.39 10.89
CA ASN A 363 -29.98 20.57 11.58
C ASN A 363 -31.47 20.80 11.24
N LYS A 364 -31.88 20.53 10.00
CA LYS A 364 -33.30 20.66 9.61
C LYS A 364 -34.20 19.65 10.31
N THR A 365 -33.74 18.42 10.50
CA THR A 365 -34.52 17.40 11.23
C THR A 365 -34.70 17.75 12.69
N ALA A 366 -33.70 18.39 13.33
CA ALA A 366 -33.82 18.85 14.72
C ALA A 366 -34.89 19.93 14.90
N HIS A 367 -35.00 20.88 13.96
CA HIS A 367 -36.02 21.94 14.00
C HIS A 367 -37.44 21.50 13.62
N ALA A 368 -37.62 20.32 13.04
CA ALA A 368 -38.95 19.80 12.69
C ALA A 368 -39.60 18.98 13.83
N THR A 369 -38.83 18.67 14.88
CA THR A 369 -39.27 17.93 16.06
C THR A 369 -39.56 18.81 17.28
N ASP A 370 -39.24 20.11 17.19
CA ASP A 370 -39.67 21.18 18.11
C ASP A 370 -40.96 21.82 17.59
#